data_AF-A0A5Q0C874-F1
#
_entry.id   AF-A0A5Q0C874-F1
#
_cell.length_a   1.000
_cell.length_b   1.000
_cell.length_c   1.000
_cell.angle_alpha   90.00
_cell.angle_beta   90.00
_cell.angle_gamma   90.00
#
_symmetry.space_group_name_H-M   'P 1'
#
loop_
_entity.id
_entity.type
_entity.pdbx_description
1 polymer ?
#
loop_
_entity_poly.entity_id
_entity_poly.type
_entity_poly.pdbx_seq_one_letter_code
_entity_poly.pdbx_strand_id
1 'polypeptide(L)'
;MADTSQLTSGVAERYASSLFELALEQGAVESVTKDLEQFQAMLDESDDLKRFVSSPVFSAEDQLKAIIAISEKAGISGFFANFLKVVARNRRLFALPGMIKAFRIIAANQRGEIAAEVTSAHALTAAQETELKAALKGVTGKDVAINVTVDPSILGGLIVKVGSRQIDTSLRTKLSTLKLALKEVG
;
A
#
# COMPACT_ATOMS: atom_id res chain seq x y z
N MET A 1 -3.53 23.93 -5.08
CA MET A 1 -3.88 22.51 -5.40
C MET A 1 -3.27 21.56 -4.35
N ALA A 2 -3.49 21.79 -3.04
CA ALA A 2 -2.80 21.03 -1.98
C ALA A 2 -3.72 20.34 -0.94
N ASP A 3 -5.04 20.56 -0.94
CA ASP A 3 -5.88 20.05 0.17
C ASP A 3 -6.70 18.78 -0.13
N THR A 4 -6.98 18.46 -1.40
CA THR A 4 -7.89 17.35 -1.72
C THR A 4 -7.28 15.98 -1.37
N SER A 5 -5.97 15.80 -1.58
CA SER A 5 -5.28 14.53 -1.33
C SER A 5 -5.14 14.20 0.17
N GLN A 6 -5.03 15.20 1.05
CA GLN A 6 -4.92 14.99 2.50
C GLN A 6 -6.29 14.68 3.11
N LEU A 7 -7.36 15.35 2.66
CA LEU A 7 -8.73 15.04 3.06
C LEU A 7 -9.14 13.62 2.64
N THR A 8 -8.72 13.16 1.46
CA THR A 8 -8.95 11.77 1.04
C THR A 8 -8.18 10.77 1.89
N SER A 9 -6.98 11.12 2.39
CA SER A 9 -6.18 10.26 3.27
C SER A 9 -6.88 10.05 4.62
N GLY A 10 -7.33 11.12 5.27
CA GLY A 10 -7.99 11.02 6.58
C GLY A 10 -9.32 10.25 6.53
N VAL A 11 -10.08 10.37 5.44
CA VAL A 11 -11.29 9.56 5.23
C VAL A 11 -10.91 8.10 4.99
N ALA A 12 -9.95 7.83 4.11
CA ALA A 12 -9.50 6.49 3.80
C ALA A 12 -8.99 5.73 5.04
N GLU A 13 -8.17 6.38 5.87
CA GLU A 13 -7.62 5.83 7.10
C GLU A 13 -8.73 5.47 8.10
N ARG A 14 -9.74 6.34 8.28
CA ARG A 14 -10.85 6.05 9.20
C ARG A 14 -11.66 4.83 8.78
N TYR A 15 -12.01 4.72 7.49
CA TYR A 15 -12.73 3.55 6.99
C TYR A 15 -11.88 2.29 7.06
N ALA A 16 -10.58 2.39 6.73
CA ALA A 16 -9.67 1.27 6.82
C ALA A 16 -9.54 0.76 8.26
N SER A 17 -9.38 1.65 9.24
CA SER A 17 -9.34 1.30 10.66
C SER A 17 -10.62 0.64 11.13
N SER A 18 -11.80 1.17 10.75
CA SER A 18 -13.08 0.55 11.14
C SER A 18 -13.30 -0.82 10.48
N LEU A 19 -12.93 -0.99 9.21
CA LEU A 19 -12.99 -2.29 8.54
C LEU A 19 -12.05 -3.28 9.21
N PHE A 20 -10.86 -2.82 9.58
CA PHE A 20 -9.85 -3.63 10.22
C PHE A 20 -10.25 -4.08 11.62
N GLU A 21 -10.78 -3.18 12.44
CA GLU A 21 -11.31 -3.49 13.78
C GLU A 21 -12.43 -4.52 13.69
N LEU A 22 -13.36 -4.34 12.76
CA LEU A 22 -14.44 -5.30 12.51
C LEU A 22 -13.90 -6.66 12.02
N ALA A 23 -12.92 -6.66 11.12
CA ALA A 23 -12.31 -7.89 10.61
C ALA A 23 -11.52 -8.62 11.72
N LEU A 24 -10.92 -7.88 12.65
CA LEU A 24 -10.20 -8.41 13.79
C LEU A 24 -11.13 -9.07 14.80
N GLU A 25 -12.21 -8.40 15.18
CA GLU A 25 -13.22 -8.94 16.11
C GLU A 25 -13.79 -10.27 15.62
N GLN A 26 -13.88 -10.45 14.31
CA GLN A 26 -14.45 -11.64 13.68
C GLN A 26 -13.41 -12.65 13.19
N GLY A 27 -12.11 -12.39 13.40
CA GLY A 27 -11.04 -13.26 12.93
C GLY A 27 -10.96 -13.41 11.40
N ALA A 28 -11.55 -12.48 10.65
CA ALA A 28 -11.67 -12.51 9.19
C ALA A 28 -10.62 -11.62 8.49
N VAL A 29 -9.57 -11.19 9.19
CA VAL A 29 -8.54 -10.29 8.65
C VAL A 29 -7.89 -10.86 7.39
N GLU A 30 -7.58 -12.16 7.38
CA GLU A 30 -6.91 -12.79 6.23
C GLU A 30 -7.84 -12.92 5.01
N SER A 31 -9.12 -13.28 5.21
CA SER A 31 -10.08 -13.36 4.11
C SER A 31 -10.36 -11.99 3.52
N VAL A 32 -10.57 -10.97 4.36
CA VAL A 32 -10.75 -9.59 3.92
C VAL A 32 -9.52 -9.07 3.18
N THR A 33 -8.31 -9.45 3.60
CA THR A 33 -7.07 -9.08 2.89
C THR A 33 -7.03 -9.67 1.49
N LYS A 34 -7.41 -10.96 1.31
CA LYS A 34 -7.47 -11.62 0.00
C LYS A 34 -8.51 -10.98 -0.91
N ASP A 35 -9.70 -10.69 -0.38
CA ASP A 35 -10.77 -10.02 -1.11
C ASP A 35 -10.36 -8.61 -1.57
N LEU A 36 -9.67 -7.86 -0.70
CA LEU A 36 -9.09 -6.54 -1.00
C LEU A 36 -8.03 -6.62 -2.10
N GLU A 37 -7.15 -7.62 -2.05
CA GLU A 37 -6.13 -7.87 -3.07
C GLU A 37 -6.73 -8.21 -4.43
N GLN A 38 -7.73 -9.10 -4.44
CA GLN A 38 -8.45 -9.47 -5.65
C GLN A 38 -9.17 -8.26 -6.26
N PHE A 39 -9.85 -7.46 -5.43
CA PHE A 39 -10.53 -6.26 -5.91
C PHE A 39 -9.55 -5.21 -6.43
N GLN A 40 -8.39 -5.05 -5.78
CA GLN A 40 -7.34 -4.15 -6.26
C GLN A 40 -6.80 -4.61 -7.62
N ALA A 41 -6.57 -5.91 -7.82
CA ALA A 41 -6.14 -6.44 -9.11
C ALA A 41 -7.15 -6.11 -10.23
N MET A 42 -8.46 -6.23 -9.94
CA MET A 42 -9.51 -5.86 -10.90
C MET A 42 -9.53 -4.36 -11.21
N LEU A 43 -9.26 -3.50 -10.22
CA LEU A 43 -9.13 -2.05 -10.42
C LEU A 43 -7.92 -1.69 -11.26
N ASP A 44 -6.82 -2.43 -11.12
CA ASP A 44 -5.57 -2.20 -11.86
C ASP A 44 -5.66 -2.77 -13.29
N GLU A 45 -6.47 -3.82 -13.52
CA GLU A 45 -6.70 -4.42 -14.85
C GLU A 45 -7.71 -3.64 -15.70
N SER A 46 -8.68 -2.96 -15.09
CA SER A 46 -9.75 -2.25 -15.81
C SER A 46 -9.71 -0.73 -15.56
N ASP A 47 -9.24 0.01 -16.55
CA ASP A 47 -9.29 1.48 -16.55
C ASP A 47 -10.73 2.02 -16.48
N ASP A 48 -11.69 1.30 -17.07
CA ASP A 48 -13.10 1.67 -17.02
C ASP A 48 -13.66 1.55 -15.60
N LEU A 49 -13.27 0.51 -14.85
CA LEU A 49 -13.65 0.36 -13.46
C LEU A 49 -13.04 1.47 -12.58
N LYS A 50 -11.78 1.83 -12.84
CA LYS A 50 -11.09 2.91 -12.15
C LYS A 50 -11.75 4.27 -12.43
N ARG A 51 -12.14 4.53 -13.67
CA ARG A 51 -12.93 5.72 -14.06
C ARG A 51 -14.30 5.72 -13.41
N PHE A 52 -14.97 4.57 -13.35
CA PHE A 52 -16.26 4.43 -12.71
C PHE A 52 -16.21 4.77 -11.21
N VAL A 53 -15.22 4.21 -10.49
CA VAL A 53 -15.02 4.41 -9.05
C VAL A 53 -14.61 5.85 -8.71
N SER A 54 -13.86 6.51 -9.59
CA SER A 54 -13.43 7.90 -9.40
C SER A 54 -14.43 8.95 -9.88
N SER A 55 -15.39 8.57 -10.73
CA SER A 55 -16.34 9.50 -11.33
C SER A 55 -17.45 9.90 -10.36
N PRO A 56 -17.61 11.21 -10.07
CA PRO A 56 -18.68 11.72 -9.22
C PRO A 56 -20.04 11.83 -9.94
N VAL A 57 -20.09 11.51 -11.24
CA VAL A 57 -21.27 11.70 -12.10
C VAL A 57 -22.34 10.63 -11.84
N PHE A 58 -21.93 9.45 -11.37
CA PHE A 58 -22.84 8.35 -11.10
C PHE A 58 -23.59 8.55 -9.77
N SER A 59 -24.87 8.22 -9.75
CA SER A 59 -25.66 8.25 -8.52
C SER A 59 -25.15 7.18 -7.54
N ALA A 60 -25.38 7.39 -6.24
CA ALA A 60 -25.00 6.41 -5.22
C ALA A 60 -25.67 5.04 -5.43
N GLU A 61 -26.89 5.04 -5.99
CA GLU A 61 -27.63 3.81 -6.28
C GLU A 61 -27.05 3.06 -7.48
N ASP A 62 -26.68 3.76 -8.54
CA ASP A 62 -26.05 3.14 -9.71
C ASP A 62 -24.66 2.61 -9.37
N GLN A 63 -23.91 3.38 -8.58
CA GLN A 63 -22.63 2.94 -8.01
C GLN A 63 -22.77 1.69 -7.17
N LEU A 64 -23.76 1.63 -6.29
CA LEU A 64 -24.02 0.48 -5.44
C LEU A 64 -24.40 -0.75 -6.29
N LYS A 65 -25.31 -0.61 -7.25
CA LYS A 65 -25.71 -1.72 -8.14
C LYS A 65 -24.53 -2.27 -8.93
N ALA A 66 -23.71 -1.40 -9.52
CA ALA A 66 -22.54 -1.82 -10.27
C ALA A 66 -21.51 -2.53 -9.37
N ILE A 67 -21.19 -1.95 -8.21
CA ILE A 67 -20.26 -2.55 -7.24
C ILE A 67 -20.74 -3.92 -6.78
N ILE A 68 -22.05 -4.09 -6.51
CA ILE A 68 -22.61 -5.40 -6.15
C ILE A 68 -22.44 -6.38 -7.30
N ALA A 69 -22.81 -6.01 -8.53
CA ALA A 69 -22.69 -6.89 -9.69
C ALA A 69 -21.22 -7.30 -9.96
N ILE A 70 -20.27 -6.38 -9.74
CA ILE A 70 -18.84 -6.67 -9.87
C ILE A 70 -18.37 -7.59 -8.73
N SER A 71 -18.79 -7.33 -7.50
CA SER A 71 -18.41 -8.14 -6.33
C SER A 71 -18.94 -9.58 -6.46
N GLU A 72 -20.19 -9.74 -6.91
CA GLU A 72 -20.79 -11.05 -7.17
C GLU A 72 -20.06 -11.81 -8.28
N LYS A 73 -19.72 -11.14 -9.38
CA LYS A 73 -18.91 -11.74 -10.46
C LYS A 73 -17.49 -12.10 -10.01
N ALA A 74 -16.93 -11.32 -9.09
CA ALA A 74 -15.62 -11.57 -8.51
C ALA A 74 -15.62 -12.68 -7.45
N GLY A 75 -16.79 -13.16 -7.02
CA GLY A 75 -16.91 -14.11 -5.92
C GLY A 75 -16.60 -13.49 -4.55
N ILE A 76 -16.54 -12.16 -4.47
CA ILE A 76 -16.22 -11.47 -3.23
C ILE A 76 -17.48 -11.38 -2.37
N SER A 77 -17.45 -12.02 -1.20
CA SER A 77 -18.63 -12.18 -0.34
C SER A 77 -18.34 -11.83 1.12
N GLY A 78 -19.40 -11.60 1.92
CA GLY A 78 -19.26 -11.33 3.35
C GLY A 78 -18.89 -9.88 3.70
N PHE A 79 -17.89 -9.70 4.58
CA PHE A 79 -17.56 -8.41 5.20
C PHE A 79 -17.13 -7.35 4.19
N PHE A 80 -16.32 -7.73 3.20
CA PHE A 80 -15.83 -6.79 2.20
C PHE A 80 -16.95 -6.30 1.28
N ALA A 81 -17.87 -7.18 0.88
CA ALA A 81 -19.05 -6.78 0.11
C ALA A 81 -19.95 -5.80 0.87
N ASN A 82 -20.13 -6.02 2.19
CA ASN A 82 -20.88 -5.09 3.04
C ASN A 82 -20.15 -3.74 3.20
N PHE A 83 -18.83 -3.76 3.35
CA PHE A 83 -18.00 -2.56 3.36
C PHE A 83 -18.15 -1.74 2.07
N LEU A 84 -18.05 -2.41 0.91
CA LEU A 84 -18.25 -1.80 -0.41
C LEU A 84 -19.62 -1.13 -0.54
N LYS A 85 -20.69 -1.77 -0.06
CA LYS A 85 -22.04 -1.18 -0.02
C LYS A 85 -22.09 0.08 0.84
N VAL A 86 -21.45 0.08 2.01
CA VAL A 86 -21.39 1.26 2.89
C VAL A 86 -20.60 2.40 2.25
N VAL A 87 -19.47 2.10 1.60
CA VAL A 87 -18.65 3.10 0.90
C VAL A 87 -19.40 3.69 -0.30
N ALA A 88 -20.09 2.86 -1.08
CA ALA A 88 -20.94 3.28 -2.20
C ALA A 88 -22.11 4.15 -1.74
N ARG A 89 -22.83 3.74 -0.68
CA ARG A 89 -23.95 4.51 -0.10
C ARG A 89 -23.51 5.89 0.40
N ASN A 90 -22.30 5.98 0.95
CA ASN A 90 -21.72 7.24 1.41
C ASN A 90 -21.09 8.09 0.30
N ARG A 91 -21.16 7.67 -0.98
CA ARG A 91 -20.52 8.34 -2.14
C ARG A 91 -19.01 8.51 -1.97
N ARG A 92 -18.34 7.55 -1.33
CA ARG A 92 -16.89 7.60 -1.00
C ARG A 92 -16.05 6.60 -1.79
N LEU A 93 -16.58 6.06 -2.89
CA LEU A 93 -15.89 5.09 -3.74
C LEU A 93 -14.56 5.63 -4.31
N PHE A 94 -14.48 6.92 -4.60
CA PHE A 94 -13.24 7.55 -5.07
C PHE A 94 -12.04 7.35 -4.11
N ALA A 95 -12.30 7.20 -2.81
CA ALA A 95 -11.27 6.99 -1.79
C ALA A 95 -10.96 5.50 -1.55
N LEU A 96 -11.64 4.57 -2.22
CA LEU A 96 -11.48 3.13 -2.06
C LEU A 96 -10.02 2.66 -2.31
N PRO A 97 -9.28 3.13 -3.34
CA PRO A 97 -7.88 2.76 -3.50
C PRO A 97 -7.01 3.21 -2.31
N GLY A 98 -7.34 4.36 -1.70
CA GLY A 98 -6.69 4.83 -0.48
C GLY A 98 -7.03 3.96 0.73
N MET A 99 -8.30 3.54 0.86
CA MET A 99 -8.76 2.65 1.93
C MET A 99 -8.05 1.29 1.87
N ILE A 100 -7.90 0.72 0.68
CA ILE A 100 -7.19 -0.56 0.49
C ILE A 100 -5.73 -0.45 0.95
N LYS A 101 -5.04 0.62 0.55
CA LYS A 101 -3.65 0.87 0.98
C LYS A 101 -3.54 1.06 2.49
N ALA A 102 -4.41 1.87 3.08
CA ALA A 102 -4.42 2.09 4.53
C ALA A 102 -4.70 0.80 5.30
N PHE A 103 -5.64 -0.04 4.84
CA PHE A 103 -5.93 -1.33 5.47
C PHE A 103 -4.70 -2.25 5.45
N ARG A 104 -3.99 -2.33 4.31
CA ARG A 104 -2.75 -3.13 4.23
C ARG A 104 -1.69 -2.68 5.23
N ILE A 105 -1.52 -1.37 5.40
CA ILE A 105 -0.59 -0.80 6.38
C ILE A 105 -1.00 -1.21 7.81
N ILE A 106 -2.28 -1.07 8.14
CA ILE A 106 -2.81 -1.42 9.48
C ILE A 106 -2.67 -2.93 9.74
N ALA A 107 -3.00 -3.77 8.75
CA ALA A 107 -2.89 -5.22 8.85
C ALA A 107 -1.45 -5.71 8.95
N ALA A 108 -0.50 -5.05 8.29
CA ALA A 108 0.94 -5.32 8.45
C ALA A 108 1.40 -4.93 9.87
N ASN A 109 1.01 -3.75 10.35
CA ASN A 109 1.36 -3.28 11.69
C ASN A 109 0.87 -4.22 12.80
N GLN A 110 -0.34 -4.76 12.69
CA GLN A 110 -0.86 -5.72 13.67
C GLN A 110 -0.16 -7.08 13.61
N ARG A 111 0.17 -7.57 12.41
CA ARG A 111 0.99 -8.79 12.26
C ARG A 111 2.41 -8.62 12.83
N GLY A 112 2.77 -7.41 13.25
CA GLY A 112 4.12 -7.09 13.67
C GLY A 112 5.09 -7.01 12.49
N GLU A 113 4.58 -6.98 11.26
CA GLU A 113 5.36 -6.83 10.06
C GLU A 113 5.64 -5.34 9.83
N ILE A 114 6.88 -4.92 10.04
CA ILE A 114 7.26 -3.57 9.64
C ILE A 114 7.47 -3.58 8.13
N ALA A 115 6.78 -2.70 7.40
CA ALA A 115 7.05 -2.51 5.98
C ALA A 115 8.41 -1.82 5.80
N ALA A 116 9.32 -2.50 5.08
CA ALA A 116 10.58 -1.92 4.63
C ALA A 116 10.49 -1.65 3.13
N GLU A 117 10.55 -0.37 2.75
CA GLU A 117 10.73 0.03 1.35
C GLU A 117 12.21 -0.12 0.99
N VAL A 118 12.52 -1.05 0.09
CA VAL A 118 13.89 -1.32 -0.36
C VAL A 118 14.01 -0.85 -1.79
N THR A 119 14.78 0.21 -2.02
CA THR A 119 15.15 0.66 -3.36
C THR A 119 16.48 0.05 -3.76
N SER A 120 16.49 -0.73 -4.83
CA SER A 120 17.69 -1.42 -5.34
C SER A 120 17.97 -1.02 -6.78
N ALA A 121 19.26 -0.97 -7.15
CA ALA A 121 19.67 -0.66 -8.52
C ALA A 121 19.29 -1.76 -9.52
N HIS A 122 19.17 -2.99 -9.04
CA HIS A 122 18.81 -4.18 -9.83
C HIS A 122 17.73 -4.97 -9.10
N ALA A 123 16.95 -5.76 -9.85
CA ALA A 123 16.01 -6.70 -9.25
C ALA A 123 16.77 -7.65 -8.30
N LEU A 124 16.32 -7.73 -7.05
CA LEU A 124 16.91 -8.64 -6.07
C LEU A 124 16.54 -10.08 -6.42
N THR A 125 17.46 -11.01 -6.18
CA THR A 125 17.18 -12.44 -6.24
C THR A 125 16.48 -12.90 -4.95
N ALA A 126 15.69 -13.98 -5.01
CA ALA A 126 14.98 -14.52 -3.85
C ALA A 126 15.91 -14.86 -2.67
N ALA A 127 17.15 -15.28 -2.96
CA ALA A 127 18.19 -15.51 -1.95
C ALA A 127 18.57 -14.21 -1.22
N GLN A 128 18.77 -13.12 -1.97
CA GLN A 128 19.11 -11.81 -1.41
C GLN A 128 17.93 -11.22 -0.63
N GLU A 129 16.69 -11.39 -1.09
CA GLU A 129 15.51 -10.95 -0.33
C GLU A 129 15.41 -11.66 1.03
N THR A 130 15.70 -12.96 1.06
CA THR A 130 15.69 -13.76 2.30
C THR A 130 16.77 -13.30 3.27
N GLU A 131 17.97 -13.06 2.76
CA GLU A 131 19.10 -12.55 3.54
C GLU A 131 18.83 -11.13 4.07
N LEU A 132 18.23 -10.27 3.25
CA LEU A 132 17.82 -8.92 3.65
C LEU A 132 16.74 -8.98 4.73
N LYS A 133 15.79 -9.91 4.63
CA LYS A 133 14.74 -10.14 5.63
C LYS A 133 15.33 -10.57 6.96
N ALA A 134 16.32 -11.47 6.94
CA ALA A 134 17.04 -11.91 8.14
C ALA A 134 17.84 -10.77 8.78
N ALA A 135 18.57 -9.99 7.97
CA ALA A 135 19.33 -8.83 8.45
C ALA A 135 18.42 -7.75 9.03
N LEU A 136 17.31 -7.43 8.36
CA LEU A 136 16.35 -6.44 8.84
C LEU A 136 15.64 -6.93 10.10
N LYS A 137 15.29 -8.21 10.21
CA LYS A 137 14.75 -8.81 11.44
C LYS A 137 15.72 -8.68 12.62
N GLY A 138 17.02 -8.83 12.39
CA GLY A 138 18.05 -8.63 13.40
C GLY A 138 18.16 -7.18 13.89
N VAL A 139 17.95 -6.20 12.99
CA VAL A 139 18.05 -4.76 13.30
C VAL A 139 16.75 -4.20 13.91
N THR A 140 15.59 -4.68 13.47
CA THR A 140 14.28 -4.16 13.87
C THR A 140 13.64 -4.95 15.01
N GLY A 141 14.09 -6.19 15.25
CA GLY A 141 13.52 -7.10 16.25
C GLY A 141 12.11 -7.60 15.92
N LYS A 142 11.61 -7.34 14.70
CA LYS A 142 10.27 -7.71 14.23
C LYS A 142 10.35 -8.32 12.84
N ASP A 143 9.33 -9.07 12.45
CA ASP A 143 9.23 -9.52 11.05
C ASP A 143 9.06 -8.30 10.13
N VAL A 144 9.64 -8.38 8.94
CA VAL A 144 9.71 -7.26 8.00
C VAL A 144 9.13 -7.68 6.66
N ALA A 145 8.09 -6.98 6.22
CA ALA A 145 7.55 -7.12 4.87
C ALA A 145 8.37 -6.21 3.93
N ILE A 146 9.07 -6.81 2.97
CA ILE A 146 9.95 -6.07 2.06
C ILE A 146 9.17 -5.69 0.80
N ASN A 147 9.04 -4.39 0.56
CA ASN A 147 8.56 -3.85 -0.71
C ASN A 147 9.77 -3.42 -1.54
N VAL A 148 10.15 -4.23 -2.52
CA VAL A 148 11.28 -3.94 -3.41
C VAL A 148 10.83 -3.01 -4.54
N THR A 149 11.52 -1.89 -4.68
CA THR A 149 11.41 -0.98 -5.83
C THR A 149 12.75 -0.95 -6.57
N VAL A 150 12.73 -1.11 -7.89
CA VAL A 150 13.95 -1.06 -8.70
C VAL A 150 14.12 0.34 -9.26
N ASP A 151 15.20 1.02 -8.88
CA ASP A 151 15.59 2.32 -9.43
C ASP A 151 17.03 2.25 -9.96
N PRO A 152 17.25 2.25 -11.28
CA PRO A 152 18.60 2.20 -11.85
C PRO A 152 19.44 3.47 -11.57
N SER A 153 18.82 4.56 -11.09
CA SER A 153 19.50 5.84 -10.85
C SER A 153 20.49 5.83 -9.68
N ILE A 154 20.42 4.84 -8.78
CA ILE A 154 21.34 4.70 -7.65
C ILE A 154 22.70 4.10 -8.03
N LEU A 155 22.87 3.63 -9.28
CA LEU A 155 24.06 2.97 -9.87
C LEU A 155 24.54 1.69 -9.15
N GLY A 156 24.23 1.52 -7.86
CA GLY A 156 24.52 0.35 -7.04
C GLY A 156 24.27 0.64 -5.56
N GLY A 157 24.16 -0.42 -4.76
CA GLY A 157 23.82 -0.35 -3.34
C GLY A 157 22.32 -0.42 -3.07
N LEU A 158 21.94 -0.21 -1.80
CA LEU A 158 20.59 -0.42 -1.28
C LEU A 158 20.15 0.86 -0.54
N ILE A 159 18.91 1.30 -0.75
CA ILE A 159 18.26 2.26 0.14
C ILE A 159 17.12 1.52 0.84
N VAL A 160 17.21 1.35 2.15
CA VAL A 160 16.19 0.68 2.94
C VAL A 160 15.53 1.70 3.87
N LYS A 161 14.21 1.87 3.74
CA LYS A 161 13.42 2.76 4.59
C LYS A 161 12.43 1.95 5.41
N VAL A 162 12.57 2.02 6.72
CA VAL A 162 11.79 1.29 7.71
C VAL A 162 11.12 2.30 8.64
N GLY A 163 9.84 2.60 8.40
CA GLY A 163 9.12 3.65 9.11
C GLY A 163 9.79 5.02 8.96
N SER A 164 10.39 5.53 10.03
CA SER A 164 11.13 6.80 10.06
C SER A 164 12.65 6.67 9.90
N ARG A 165 13.19 5.44 9.85
CA ARG A 165 14.63 5.19 9.70
C ARG A 165 14.95 4.86 8.25
N GLN A 166 15.87 5.62 7.63
CA GLN A 166 16.39 5.35 6.30
C GLN A 166 17.86 4.97 6.39
N ILE A 167 18.20 3.80 5.85
CA ILE A 167 19.57 3.31 5.68
C ILE A 167 19.89 3.43 4.19
N ASP A 168 20.71 4.43 3.83
CA ASP A 168 21.16 4.63 2.46
C ASP A 168 22.60 4.14 2.32
N THR A 169 22.79 3.11 1.50
CA THR A 169 24.11 2.57 1.12
C THR A 169 24.39 2.74 -0.37
N SER A 170 23.65 3.61 -1.07
CA SER A 170 23.77 3.81 -2.50
C SER A 170 25.09 4.46 -2.90
N LEU A 171 25.63 4.03 -4.04
CA LEU A 171 26.86 4.57 -4.62
C LEU A 171 26.69 6.02 -5.05
N ARG A 172 25.50 6.39 -5.53
CA ARG A 172 25.15 7.78 -5.86
C ARG A 172 25.35 8.71 -4.66
N THR A 173 24.82 8.35 -3.49
CA THR A 173 24.96 9.18 -2.28
C THR A 173 26.43 9.30 -1.87
N LYS A 174 27.19 8.18 -1.88
CA LYS A 174 28.64 8.21 -1.58
C LYS A 174 29.47 9.09 -2.53
N LEU A 175 29.17 9.06 -3.83
CA LEU A 175 29.87 9.92 -4.80
C LEU A 175 29.49 11.40 -4.63
N SER A 176 28.22 11.67 -4.31
CA SER A 176 27.75 13.04 -4.08
C SER A 176 28.33 13.66 -2.81
N THR A 177 28.49 12.89 -1.73
CA THR A 177 29.13 13.37 -0.49
C THR A 177 30.62 13.61 -0.70
N LEU A 178 31.32 12.75 -1.44
CA LEU A 178 32.72 12.98 -1.81
C LEU A 178 32.89 14.25 -2.66
N LYS A 179 32.02 14.48 -3.64
CA LYS A 179 32.04 15.70 -4.45
C LYS A 179 31.79 16.96 -3.60
N LEU A 180 30.90 16.88 -2.61
CA LEU A 180 30.63 17.99 -1.70
C LEU A 180 31.84 18.29 -0.81
N ALA A 181 32.42 17.25 -0.20
CA ALA A 181 33.61 17.37 0.64
C ALA A 181 34.82 17.93 -0.13
N LEU A 182 34.98 17.57 -1.41
CA LEU A 182 36.02 18.12 -2.27
C LEU A 182 35.76 19.58 -2.69
N LYS A 183 34.50 20.03 -2.69
CA LYS A 183 34.12 21.39 -3.06
C LYS A 183 34.21 22.38 -1.89
N GLU A 184 34.08 21.91 -0.65
CA GLU A 184 34.23 22.76 0.55
C GLU A 184 35.69 23.01 0.96
N VAL A 185 36.65 22.29 0.37
CA VAL A 185 38.09 22.39 0.68
C VAL A 185 38.85 23.31 -0.30
N GLY A 186 38.16 24.01 -1.22
CA GLY A 186 38.73 25.00 -2.14
C GLY A 186 38.06 26.35 -2.03
#